data_AF-A0A939NRG4-F1
#
_entry.id   AF-A0A939NRG4-F1
#
_cell.length_a   1.000
_cell.length_b   1.000
_cell.length_c   1.000
_cell.angle_alpha   90.00
_cell.angle_beta   90.00
_cell.angle_gamma   90.00
#
_symmetry.space_group_name_H-M   'P 1'
#
loop_
_entity.id
_entity.type
_entity.pdbx_description
1 polymer ?
#
loop_
_entity_poly.entity_id
_entity_poly.type
_entity_poly.pdbx_seq_one_letter_code
_entity_poly.pdbx_strand_id
1 'polypeptide(L)' 'MARPVAFVTGASSGIGLATATILASSGYDLALFDLNDEPLENLARTLRQQGGQGSTCVRRLLLRSRYGPRHNGH' A
#
# COMPACT_ATOMS: atom_id res chain seq x y z
N MET A 1 1.68 4.93 -23.52
CA MET A 1 0.82 3.84 -23.00
C MET A 1 0.53 4.11 -21.53
N ALA A 2 -0.71 3.94 -21.08
CA ALA A 2 -1.09 4.11 -19.68
C ALA A 2 -0.61 2.90 -18.85
N ARG A 3 -0.15 3.14 -17.63
CA ARG A 3 0.26 2.09 -16.69
C ARG A 3 -1.00 1.54 -16.00
N PRO A 4 -1.16 0.21 -15.86
CA PRO A 4 -2.27 -0.33 -15.08
C PRO A 4 -2.08 0.00 -13.60
N VAL A 5 -3.19 0.27 -12.91
CA VAL A 5 -3.21 0.56 -11.47
C VAL A 5 -3.66 -0.68 -10.72
N ALA A 6 -2.96 -1.05 -9.65
CA ALA A 6 -3.38 -2.09 -8.73
C ALA A 6 -3.62 -1.55 -7.32
N PHE A 7 -4.71 -2.02 -6.70
CA PHE A 7 -5.05 -1.72 -5.30
C PHE A 7 -4.75 -2.94 -4.43
N VAL A 8 -3.89 -2.76 -3.43
CA VAL A 8 -3.44 -3.85 -2.56
C VAL A 8 -3.83 -3.55 -1.11
N THR A 9 -4.65 -4.42 -0.54
CA THR A 9 -5.01 -4.41 0.89
C THR A 9 -4.13 -5.37 1.69
N GLY A 10 -3.82 -5.04 2.94
CA GLY A 10 -2.87 -5.84 3.73
C GLY A 10 -1.44 -5.70 3.19
N ALA A 11 -1.13 -4.58 2.53
CA ALA A 11 0.11 -4.39 1.77
C ALA A 11 1.36 -4.32 2.66
N SER A 12 1.21 -4.14 3.97
CA SER A 12 2.34 -3.93 4.88
C SER A 12 3.09 -5.22 5.25
N SER A 13 2.52 -6.40 4.98
CA SER A 13 3.09 -7.68 5.41
C SER A 13 2.66 -8.87 4.54
N GLY A 14 3.33 -10.01 4.75
CA GLY A 14 2.95 -11.30 4.18
C GLY A 14 2.75 -11.27 2.66
N ILE A 15 1.61 -11.82 2.21
CA ILE A 15 1.27 -11.90 0.79
C ILE A 15 1.07 -10.51 0.19
N GLY A 16 0.40 -9.59 0.89
CA GLY A 16 0.15 -8.24 0.35
C GLY A 16 1.43 -7.48 0.06
N LEU A 17 2.44 -7.59 0.92
CA LEU A 17 3.79 -7.04 0.70
C LEU A 17 4.46 -7.64 -0.54
N ALA A 18 4.43 -8.97 -0.65
CA ALA A 18 5.02 -9.67 -1.80
C ALA A 18 4.32 -9.30 -3.12
N THR A 19 2.99 -9.25 -3.11
CA THR A 19 2.17 -8.87 -4.26
C THR A 19 2.44 -7.42 -4.69
N ALA A 20 2.47 -6.47 -3.75
CA ALA A 20 2.80 -5.07 -4.05
C ALA A 20 4.20 -4.94 -4.68
N THR A 21 5.18 -5.69 -4.17
CA THR A 21 6.55 -5.67 -4.69
C THR A 21 6.65 -6.20 -6.13
N ILE A 22 5.96 -7.31 -6.42
CA ILE A 22 5.92 -7.90 -7.76
C ILE A 22 5.21 -6.97 -8.76
N LEU A 23 4.07 -6.39 -8.36
CA LEU A 23 3.30 -5.49 -9.22
C LEU A 23 4.09 -4.21 -9.53
N ALA A 24 4.78 -3.62 -8.55
CA ALA A 24 5.68 -2.49 -8.77
C ALA A 24 6.77 -2.82 -9.81
N SER A 25 7.44 -3.97 -9.63
CA SER A 25 8.47 -4.45 -10.56
C SER A 25 7.92 -4.75 -11.96
N SER A 26 6.62 -5.05 -12.06
CA SER A 26 5.91 -5.30 -13.31
C SER A 26 5.39 -4.01 -13.98
N GLY A 27 5.69 -2.83 -13.43
CA GLY A 27 5.37 -1.53 -14.03
C GLY A 27 4.01 -0.95 -13.61
N TYR A 28 3.33 -1.54 -12.63
CA TYR A 28 2.04 -1.03 -12.14
C TYR A 28 2.21 0.23 -11.29
N ASP A 29 1.22 1.10 -11.36
CA ASP A 29 0.97 2.10 -10.32
C ASP A 29 0.22 1.45 -9.15
N LEU A 30 0.57 1.83 -7.92
CA LEU A 30 0.08 1.13 -6.72
C LEU A 30 -0.67 2.05 -5.75
N ALA A 31 -1.90 1.66 -5.44
CA ALA A 31 -2.61 2.17 -4.28
C ALA A 31 -2.49 1.13 -3.15
N LEU A 32 -1.82 1.50 -2.06
CA LEU A 32 -1.52 0.58 -0.95
C LEU A 32 -2.40 0.92 0.25
N PHE A 33 -2.98 -0.12 0.85
CA PHE A 33 -3.85 -0.04 2.02
C PHE A 33 -3.45 -1.07 3.07
N ASP A 34 -3.35 -0.63 4.31
CA ASP A 34 -3.14 -1.47 5.49
C ASP A 34 -3.57 -0.71 6.75
N LEU A 35 -3.76 -1.41 7.87
CA LEU A 35 -4.00 -0.82 9.18
C LEU A 35 -2.70 -0.35 9.84
N ASN A 36 -1.56 -0.96 9.49
CA ASN A 36 -0.26 -0.61 10.04
C ASN A 36 0.42 0.47 9.19
N ASP A 37 0.45 1.68 9.72
CA ASP A 37 0.93 2.86 9.01
C ASP A 37 2.44 2.86 8.75
N GLU A 38 3.23 2.54 9.78
CA GLU A 38 4.69 2.61 9.71
C GLU A 38 5.29 1.63 8.68
N PRO A 39 4.93 0.32 8.67
CA PRO A 39 5.48 -0.58 7.66
C PRO A 39 4.94 -0.29 6.25
N LEU A 40 3.71 0.24 6.14
CA LEU A 40 3.14 0.69 4.87
C LEU A 40 3.91 1.89 4.28
N GLU A 41 4.31 2.85 5.11
CA GLU A 41 5.13 3.99 4.70
C GLU A 41 6.55 3.57 4.33
N ASN A 42 7.14 2.62 5.05
CA ASN A 42 8.43 2.04 4.71
C ASN A 42 8.38 1.36 3.33
N LEU A 43 7.37 0.54 3.08
CA LEU A 43 7.15 -0.06 1.76
C LEU A 43 7.01 1.02 0.69
N ALA A 44 6.17 2.03 0.93
CA ALA A 44 5.95 3.12 -0.02
C ALA A 44 7.25 3.88 -0.36
N ARG A 45 8.13 4.12 0.63
CA ARG A 45 9.45 4.73 0.43
C ARG A 45 10.36 3.82 -0.40
N THR A 46 10.46 2.55 -0.03
CA THR A 46 11.28 1.55 -0.73
C THR A 46 10.87 1.43 -2.20
N LEU A 47 9.58 1.30 -2.50
CA LEU A 47 9.07 1.19 -3.87
C LEU A 47 9.31 2.46 -4.70
N ARG A 48 9.24 3.65 -4.09
CA ARG A 48 9.58 4.91 -4.76
C ARG A 48 11.08 5.02 -5.07
N GLN A 49 11.94 4.56 -4.16
CA GLN A 49 13.40 4.56 -4.36
C GLN A 49 13.83 3.55 -5.42
N GLN A 50 13.18 2.38 -5.46
CA GLN A 50 13.43 1.33 -6.44
C GLN A 50 12.86 1.64 -7.83
N GLY A 51 11.82 2.50 -7.92
CA GLY A 51 11.10 2.86 -9.15
C GLY A 51 11.87 3.73 -10.16
N GLY A 52 13.20 3.63 -10.22
CA GLY A 52 14.01 4.28 -11.23
C GLY A 52 13.64 3.81 -12.64
N GLN A 53 13.27 4.77 -13.50
CA GLN A 53 12.81 4.66 -14.90
C GLN A 53 11.34 4.28 -15.15
N GLY A 54 10.58 3.97 -14.12
CA GLY A 54 9.15 3.76 -14.26
C GLY A 54 8.39 4.29 -13.06
N SER A 55 7.93 5.55 -13.13
CA SER A 55 7.06 6.23 -12.16
C SER A 55 6.13 5.29 -11.40
N THR A 56 6.49 4.94 -10.16
CA THR A 56 5.62 4.20 -9.23
C THR A 56 4.87 5.22 -8.39
N CYS A 57 3.61 5.49 -8.70
CA CYS A 57 2.77 6.38 -7.89
C CYS A 57 2.21 5.61 -6.69
N VAL A 58 2.84 5.72 -5.52
CA VAL A 58 2.27 5.18 -4.27
C VAL A 58 1.31 6.20 -3.66
N ARG A 59 0.01 5.91 -3.68
CA ARG A 59 -1.02 6.67 -2.98
C ARG A 59 -1.47 5.90 -1.74
N ARG A 60 -1.21 6.46 -0.56
CA ARG A 60 -1.73 5.94 0.72
C ARG A 60 -3.20 6.33 0.82
N LEU A 61 -4.10 5.35 0.79
CA LEU A 61 -5.51 5.57 1.07
C LEU A 61 -5.73 5.34 2.56
N LEU A 62 -5.81 6.40 3.36
CA LEU A 62 -6.26 6.27 4.75
C LEU A 62 -7.79 6.35 4.79
N LEU A 63 -8.45 5.19 4.87
CA LEU A 63 -9.77 5.16 5.48
C LEU A 63 -9.57 5.23 7.00
N ARG A 64 -9.73 6.42 7.59
CA ARG A 64 -9.98 6.50 9.04
C ARG A 64 -11.28 5.76 9.28
N SER A 65 -11.20 4.55 9.83
CA SER A 65 -12.36 3.84 10.30
C SER A 65 -13.10 4.73 11.32
N ARG A 66 -14.39 4.96 11.09
CA ARG A 66 -15.32 5.56 12.06
C ARG A 66 -15.68 4.58 13.19
N TYR A 67 -14.97 3.45 13.34
CA TYR A 67 -15.10 2.63 14.55
C TYR A 67 -14.37 3.30 15.70
N GLY A 68 -15.12 4.14 16.43
CA GLY A 68 -14.74 4.57 17.78
C GLY A 68 -14.66 3.37 18.73
N PRO A 69 -14.04 3.55 19.91
CA PRO A 69 -13.90 2.48 20.90
C PRO A 69 -15.28 1.88 21.17
N ARG A 70 -15.41 0.56 20.95
CA ARG A 70 -16.56 -0.17 21.47
C ARG A 70 -16.43 -0.10 22.99
N HIS A 71 -17.19 0.78 23.61
CA HIS A 71 -17.45 0.70 25.04
C HIS A 71 -18.14 -0.66 25.26
N ASN A 72 -17.36 -1.65 25.68
CA ASN A 72 -17.91 -2.89 26.18
C ASN A 72 -18.50 -2.58 27.55
N GLY A 73 -19.76 -2.17 27.58
CA GLY A 73 -20.55 -2.02 28.78
C GLY A 73 -21.17 -3.37 29.13
N HIS A 74 -20.55 -4.07 30.09
CA HIS A 74 -21.13 -4.78 31.24
C HIS A 74 -20.05 -5.66 31.88
#